data_AF-A0A484KYT0-F1
#
_entry.id   AF-A0A484KYT0-F1
#
_cell.length_a   1.000
_cell.length_b   1.000
_cell.length_c   1.000
_cell.angle_alpha   90.00
_cell.angle_beta   90.00
_cell.angle_gamma   90.00
#
_symmetry.space_group_name_H-M   'P 1'
#
loop_
_entity.id
_entity.type
_entity.pdbx_description
1 polymer ?
#
loop_
_entity_poly.entity_id
_entity_poly.type
_entity_poly.pdbx_seq_one_letter_code
_entity_poly.pdbx_strand_id
1 'polypeptide(L)'
;LYCAVNPDDYRKISCCSTAKEMWDKLEVTYEGTDQVREAKIDFLTQEYEMFRMKEHEKIDDMFDRFSKIVNDLHALKKTYTDRDLVRKILRSLTSEWRSKADAIYESIGTSNVTIDGLRVKLVMKKFCKLLRKKEKVEDGPVCYGCGEAGHIKNKCPKSGRNARQKAYISWGGDSGDESTDQDDDETANLCLMAHEDQTDDVQE
;
A
#
# COMPACT_ATOMS: atom_id res chain seq x y z
N LEU A 1 -50.25 34.88 1.25
CA LEU A 1 -49.54 33.83 0.47
C LEU A 1 -49.24 34.28 -0.97
N TYR A 2 -50.21 34.81 -1.72
CA TYR A 2 -50.03 35.22 -3.13
C TYR A 2 -48.90 36.23 -3.39
N CYS A 3 -48.59 37.12 -2.44
CA CYS A 3 -47.52 38.12 -2.59
C CYS A 3 -46.13 37.64 -2.15
N ALA A 4 -46.00 36.43 -1.59
CA ALA A 4 -44.74 35.92 -1.02
C ALA A 4 -44.14 34.74 -1.80
N VAL A 5 -44.89 34.17 -2.75
CA VAL A 5 -44.52 32.95 -3.48
C VAL A 5 -44.36 33.29 -4.96
N ASN A 6 -43.25 32.88 -5.57
CA ASN A 6 -42.99 33.07 -7.00
C ASN A 6 -44.16 32.46 -7.83
N PRO A 7 -44.64 33.12 -8.90
CA PRO A 7 -45.66 32.58 -9.81
C PRO A 7 -45.50 31.10 -10.20
N ASP A 8 -44.26 30.62 -10.36
CA ASP A 8 -43.98 29.21 -10.68
C ASP A 8 -44.29 28.25 -9.53
N ASP A 9 -44.08 28.67 -8.29
CA ASP A 9 -44.40 27.89 -7.11
C ASP A 9 -45.87 27.95 -6.76
N TYR A 10 -46.48 29.11 -6.98
CA TYR A 10 -47.92 29.26 -6.85
C TYR A 10 -48.67 28.30 -7.78
N ARG A 11 -48.23 28.16 -9.04
CA ARG A 11 -48.82 27.18 -9.99
C ARG A 11 -48.74 25.73 -9.50
N LYS A 12 -47.71 25.36 -8.75
CA LYS A 12 -47.54 23.99 -8.24
C LYS A 12 -48.48 23.70 -7.07
N ILE A 13 -48.75 24.72 -6.24
CA ILE A 13 -49.55 24.59 -5.01
C ILE A 13 -50.96 25.17 -5.10
N SER A 14 -51.37 25.71 -6.26
CA SER A 14 -52.66 26.41 -6.43
C SER A 14 -53.88 25.52 -6.17
N CYS A 15 -53.73 24.20 -6.28
CA CYS A 15 -54.80 23.23 -6.02
C CYS A 15 -54.78 22.66 -4.59
N CYS A 16 -53.85 23.08 -3.73
CA CYS A 16 -53.76 22.63 -2.36
C CYS A 16 -54.72 23.43 -1.47
N SER A 17 -55.45 22.74 -0.59
CA SER A 17 -56.50 23.33 0.24
C SER A 17 -55.98 23.73 1.62
N THR A 18 -54.89 23.09 2.06
CA THR A 18 -54.28 23.31 3.38
C THR A 18 -52.83 23.76 3.24
N ALA A 19 -52.35 24.52 4.23
CA ALA A 19 -50.94 24.93 4.29
C ALA A 19 -49.99 23.72 4.33
N LYS A 20 -50.43 22.61 4.95
CA LYS A 20 -49.69 21.35 4.96
C LYS A 20 -49.54 20.76 3.56
N GLU A 21 -50.62 20.65 2.80
CA GLU A 21 -50.56 20.15 1.41
C GLU A 21 -49.68 21.04 0.51
N MET A 22 -49.72 22.36 0.72
CA MET A 22 -48.82 23.28 0.00
C MET A 22 -47.36 23.03 0.35
N TRP A 23 -47.05 22.84 1.63
CA TRP A 23 -45.70 22.55 2.11
C TRP A 23 -45.20 21.19 1.62
N ASP A 24 -45.97 20.12 1.82
CA ASP A 24 -45.64 18.76 1.37
C ASP A 24 -45.36 18.73 -0.14
N LYS A 25 -46.13 19.50 -0.93
CA LYS A 25 -45.94 19.58 -2.37
C LYS A 25 -44.69 20.35 -2.76
N LEU A 26 -44.37 21.45 -2.06
CA LEU A 26 -43.13 22.19 -2.28
C LEU A 26 -41.91 21.35 -1.89
N GLU A 27 -41.97 20.68 -0.74
CA GLU A 27 -40.95 19.75 -0.25
C GLU A 27 -40.64 18.68 -1.31
N VAL A 28 -41.67 18.01 -1.85
CA VAL A 28 -41.49 17.02 -2.93
C VAL A 28 -40.89 17.65 -4.20
N THR A 29 -41.26 18.88 -4.55
CA THR A 29 -40.77 19.48 -5.81
C THR A 29 -39.33 19.98 -5.71
N TYR A 30 -38.89 20.38 -4.51
CA TYR A 30 -37.59 21.01 -4.29
C TYR A 30 -36.55 20.07 -3.69
N GLU A 31 -36.94 19.22 -2.74
CA GLU A 31 -36.06 18.25 -2.10
C GLU A 31 -36.14 16.86 -2.75
N GLY A 32 -37.18 16.62 -3.56
CA GLY A 32 -37.54 15.30 -4.08
C GLY A 32 -38.42 14.54 -3.08
N THR A 33 -38.99 13.40 -3.51
CA THR A 33 -39.67 12.51 -2.55
C THR A 33 -38.63 11.75 -1.71
N ASP A 34 -39.03 11.31 -0.53
CA ASP A 34 -38.21 10.39 0.28
C ASP A 34 -37.76 9.17 -0.52
N GLN A 35 -38.60 8.62 -1.41
CA GLN A 35 -38.21 7.48 -2.24
C GLN A 35 -37.07 7.82 -3.21
N VAL A 36 -37.06 9.02 -3.80
CA VAL A 36 -35.99 9.47 -4.69
C VAL A 36 -34.69 9.67 -3.89
N ARG A 37 -34.79 10.24 -2.68
CA ARG A 37 -33.66 10.44 -1.79
C ARG A 37 -33.04 9.10 -1.37
N GLU A 38 -33.85 8.14 -0.94
CA GLU A 38 -33.40 6.79 -0.56
C GLU A 38 -32.77 6.07 -1.76
N ALA A 39 -33.41 6.09 -2.94
CA ALA A 39 -32.84 5.48 -4.15
C ALA A 39 -31.47 6.07 -4.52
N LYS A 40 -31.29 7.39 -4.33
CA LYS A 40 -30.00 8.06 -4.55
C LYS A 40 -28.95 7.65 -3.52
N ILE A 41 -29.35 7.51 -2.24
CA ILE A 41 -28.49 6.98 -1.18
C ILE A 41 -28.05 5.56 -1.52
N ASP A 42 -28.96 4.69 -1.94
CA ASP A 42 -28.68 3.31 -2.30
C ASP A 42 -27.70 3.22 -3.48
N PHE A 43 -27.97 3.98 -4.54
CA PHE A 43 -27.08 4.06 -5.69
C PHE A 43 -25.66 4.52 -5.31
N LEU A 44 -25.54 5.60 -4.55
CA LEU A 44 -24.23 6.10 -4.11
C LEU A 44 -23.54 5.14 -3.13
N THR A 45 -24.31 4.45 -2.29
CA THR A 45 -23.78 3.42 -1.39
C THR A 45 -23.20 2.26 -2.18
N GLN A 46 -23.90 1.82 -3.23
CA GLN A 46 -23.42 0.79 -4.12
C GLN A 46 -22.14 1.22 -4.86
N GLU A 47 -22.11 2.45 -5.39
CA GLU A 47 -20.91 3.01 -6.02
C GLU A 47 -19.73 3.08 -5.05
N TYR A 48 -19.98 3.48 -3.80
CA TYR A 48 -19.00 3.45 -2.73
C TYR A 48 -18.53 2.01 -2.47
N GLU A 49 -19.43 1.04 -2.29
CA GLU A 49 -19.10 -0.35 -2.00
C GLU A 49 -18.31 -1.04 -3.11
N MET A 50 -18.65 -0.77 -4.36
CA MET A 50 -17.96 -1.31 -5.53
C MET A 50 -16.73 -0.49 -5.93
N PHE A 51 -16.45 0.62 -5.25
CA PHE A 51 -15.37 1.52 -5.61
C PHE A 51 -14.02 0.79 -5.67
N ARG A 52 -13.36 0.90 -6.83
CA ARG A 52 -12.01 0.39 -7.07
C ARG A 52 -11.24 1.39 -7.93
N MET A 53 -9.93 1.43 -7.71
CA MET A 53 -9.01 2.13 -8.58
C MET A 53 -9.00 1.45 -9.96
N LYS A 54 -9.18 2.25 -11.01
CA LYS A 54 -9.19 1.77 -12.40
C LYS A 54 -7.76 1.50 -12.89
N GLU A 55 -7.64 0.69 -13.94
CA GLU A 55 -6.37 0.49 -14.62
C GLU A 55 -5.87 1.82 -15.19
N HIS A 56 -4.57 2.10 -15.00
CA HIS A 56 -3.89 3.34 -15.44
C HIS A 56 -4.40 4.66 -14.81
N GLU A 57 -5.29 4.60 -13.83
CA GLU A 57 -5.76 5.77 -13.09
C GLU A 57 -4.63 6.37 -12.23
N LYS A 58 -4.54 7.70 -12.14
CA LYS A 58 -3.63 8.33 -11.17
C LYS A 58 -4.24 8.25 -9.77
N ILE A 59 -3.37 8.27 -8.76
CA ILE A 59 -3.81 8.24 -7.36
C ILE A 59 -4.70 9.44 -7.07
N ASP A 60 -4.30 10.64 -7.51
CA ASP A 60 -5.09 11.86 -7.30
C ASP A 60 -6.49 11.77 -7.94
N ASP A 61 -6.59 11.33 -9.20
CA ASP A 61 -7.87 11.15 -9.89
C ASP A 61 -8.79 10.16 -9.15
N MET A 62 -8.21 9.10 -8.57
CA MET A 62 -8.93 8.13 -7.75
C MET A 62 -9.45 8.76 -6.45
N PHE A 63 -8.63 9.55 -5.76
CA PHE A 63 -9.05 10.29 -4.56
C PHE A 63 -10.17 11.28 -4.89
N ASP A 64 -10.07 12.03 -5.98
CA ASP A 64 -11.07 13.04 -6.35
C ASP A 64 -12.43 12.39 -6.68
N ARG A 65 -12.42 11.24 -7.39
CA ARG A 65 -13.62 10.41 -7.60
C ARG A 65 -14.22 9.89 -6.30
N PHE A 66 -13.37 9.43 -5.38
CA PHE A 66 -13.81 8.92 -4.08
C PHE A 66 -14.44 10.04 -3.22
N SER A 67 -13.77 11.19 -3.14
CA SER A 67 -14.26 12.37 -2.40
C SER A 67 -15.60 12.85 -2.94
N LYS A 68 -15.83 12.81 -4.26
CA LYS A 68 -17.13 13.14 -4.84
C LYS A 68 -18.24 12.25 -4.29
N ILE A 69 -18.04 10.93 -4.28
CA ILE A 69 -19.04 9.97 -3.77
C ILE A 69 -19.32 10.22 -2.28
N VAL A 70 -18.26 10.41 -1.47
CA VAL A 70 -18.39 10.64 -0.03
C VAL A 70 -19.10 11.96 0.26
N ASN A 71 -18.79 13.02 -0.49
CA ASN A 71 -19.44 14.33 -0.34
C ASN A 71 -20.92 14.28 -0.73
N ASP A 72 -21.25 13.56 -1.81
CA ASP A 72 -22.65 13.38 -2.24
C ASP A 72 -23.44 12.58 -1.18
N LEU A 73 -22.83 11.55 -0.58
CA LEU A 73 -23.43 10.80 0.55
C LEU A 73 -23.59 11.68 1.79
N HIS A 74 -22.58 12.49 2.12
CA HIS A 74 -22.62 13.43 3.24
C HIS A 74 -23.73 14.47 3.07
N ALA A 75 -23.93 14.99 1.85
CA ALA A 75 -25.02 15.91 1.53
C ALA A 75 -26.41 15.28 1.76
N LEU A 76 -26.52 13.95 1.62
CA LEU A 76 -27.71 13.17 1.91
C LEU A 76 -27.77 12.69 3.39
N LYS A 77 -26.94 13.27 4.27
CA LYS A 77 -26.82 12.94 5.70
C LYS A 77 -26.31 11.52 6.00
N LYS A 78 -25.70 10.84 5.02
CA LYS A 78 -25.02 9.55 5.23
C LYS A 78 -23.51 9.78 5.35
N THR A 79 -22.99 9.66 6.56
CA THR A 79 -21.59 9.97 6.87
C THR A 79 -20.77 8.73 7.20
N TYR A 80 -19.46 8.81 6.99
CA TYR A 80 -18.50 7.76 7.31
C TYR A 80 -17.38 8.35 8.15
N THR A 81 -16.79 7.54 9.04
CA THR A 81 -15.63 7.98 9.81
C THR A 81 -14.38 7.98 8.93
N ASP A 82 -13.41 8.85 9.21
CA ASP A 82 -12.12 8.88 8.50
C ASP A 82 -11.45 7.50 8.46
N ARG A 83 -11.56 6.75 9.56
CA ARG A 83 -11.05 5.39 9.66
C ARG A 83 -11.71 4.45 8.65
N ASP A 84 -13.03 4.55 8.45
CA ASP A 84 -13.76 3.71 7.50
C ASP A 84 -13.40 4.10 6.06
N LEU A 85 -13.28 5.40 5.79
CA LEU A 85 -12.90 5.95 4.49
C LEU A 85 -11.46 5.56 4.12
N VAL A 86 -10.51 5.66 5.05
CA VAL A 86 -9.13 5.23 4.87
C VAL A 86 -9.05 3.73 4.59
N ARG A 87 -9.74 2.89 5.38
CA ARG A 87 -9.79 1.44 5.10
C ARG A 87 -10.38 1.16 3.73
N LYS A 88 -11.41 1.91 3.33
CA LYS A 88 -12.06 1.75 2.04
C LYS A 88 -11.09 2.02 0.90
N ILE A 89 -10.42 3.18 0.92
CA ILE A 89 -9.43 3.55 -0.10
C ILE A 89 -8.32 2.50 -0.19
N LEU A 90 -7.77 2.04 0.94
CA LEU A 90 -6.72 1.02 0.97
C LEU A 90 -7.14 -0.30 0.31
N ARG A 91 -8.38 -0.75 0.55
CA ARG A 91 -8.94 -1.96 -0.08
C ARG A 91 -9.26 -1.78 -1.57
N SER A 92 -9.48 -0.54 -2.00
CA SER A 92 -9.80 -0.18 -3.39
C SER A 92 -8.56 -0.02 -4.28
N LEU A 93 -7.35 0.04 -3.72
CA LEU A 93 -6.10 0.14 -4.47
C LEU A 93 -5.83 -1.14 -5.29
N THR A 94 -5.11 -0.99 -6.42
CA THR A 94 -4.74 -2.13 -7.27
C THR A 94 -3.70 -3.05 -6.61
N SER A 95 -3.50 -4.25 -7.16
CA SER A 95 -2.58 -5.27 -6.63
C SER A 95 -1.14 -4.75 -6.45
N GLU A 96 -0.69 -3.82 -7.29
CA GLU A 96 0.63 -3.18 -7.21
C GLU A 96 0.87 -2.38 -5.92
N TRP A 97 -0.20 -2.05 -5.20
CA TRP A 97 -0.17 -1.29 -3.95
C TRP A 97 -0.43 -2.15 -2.72
N ARG A 98 -0.80 -3.44 -2.87
CA ARG A 98 -1.18 -4.33 -1.76
C ARG A 98 -0.18 -4.35 -0.61
N SER A 99 1.07 -4.72 -0.87
CA SER A 99 2.10 -4.80 0.18
C SER A 99 2.35 -3.47 0.91
N LYS A 100 2.08 -2.33 0.26
CA LYS A 100 2.18 -1.00 0.89
C LYS A 100 0.91 -0.63 1.64
N ALA A 101 -0.25 -1.01 1.11
CA ALA A 101 -1.53 -0.82 1.75
C ALA A 101 -1.58 -1.59 3.06
N ASP A 102 -1.10 -2.83 3.08
CA ASP A 102 -1.01 -3.67 4.28
C ASP A 102 -0.09 -3.04 5.33
N ALA A 103 1.12 -2.60 4.94
CA ALA A 103 2.03 -1.92 5.85
C ALA A 103 1.44 -0.62 6.45
N ILE A 104 0.65 0.11 5.65
CA ILE A 104 -0.05 1.31 6.14
C ILE A 104 -1.21 0.90 7.05
N TYR A 105 -1.95 -0.16 6.72
CA TYR A 105 -3.06 -0.70 7.50
C TYR A 105 -2.63 -1.11 8.91
N GLU A 106 -1.54 -1.87 9.02
CA GLU A 106 -0.95 -2.27 10.31
C GLU A 106 -0.54 -1.06 11.16
N SER A 107 -0.04 0.01 10.53
CA SER A 107 0.32 1.25 11.22
C SER A 107 -0.88 2.14 11.60
N ILE A 108 -2.01 1.99 10.90
CA ILE A 108 -3.26 2.71 11.21
C ILE A 108 -3.96 2.09 12.41
N GLY A 109 -3.77 0.80 12.69
CA GLY A 109 -4.32 0.15 13.88
C GLY A 109 -3.94 0.85 15.20
N THR A 110 -2.87 1.64 15.20
CA THR A 110 -2.33 2.36 16.37
C THR A 110 -2.41 3.88 16.27
N SER A 111 -2.82 4.47 15.13
CA SER A 111 -2.82 5.93 14.92
C SER A 111 -4.08 6.46 14.21
N ASN A 112 -4.56 7.65 14.59
CA ASN A 112 -5.59 8.33 13.79
C ASN A 112 -4.93 8.82 12.48
N VAL A 113 -5.51 8.47 11.34
CA VAL A 113 -5.02 8.93 10.04
C VAL A 113 -6.20 9.52 9.30
N THR A 114 -6.08 10.78 8.90
CA THR A 114 -7.06 11.47 8.06
C THR A 114 -6.87 11.06 6.59
N ILE A 115 -7.92 11.22 5.79
CA ILE A 115 -7.88 10.92 4.35
C ILE A 115 -6.79 11.73 3.64
N ASP A 116 -6.64 13.01 3.99
CA ASP A 116 -5.61 13.88 3.43
C ASP A 116 -4.20 13.42 3.79
N GLY A 117 -4.00 12.97 5.04
CA GLY A 117 -2.75 12.37 5.47
C GLY A 117 -2.41 11.09 4.68
N LEU A 118 -3.43 10.26 4.37
CA LEU A 118 -3.25 9.09 3.52
C LEU A 118 -2.89 9.48 2.08
N ARG A 119 -3.57 10.49 1.50
CA ARG A 119 -3.29 11.00 0.15
C ARG A 119 -1.83 11.43 0.02
N VAL A 120 -1.35 12.26 0.95
CA VAL A 120 0.05 12.72 0.96
C VAL A 120 1.03 11.55 1.06
N LYS A 121 0.80 10.59 1.97
CA LYS A 121 1.66 9.40 2.12
C LYS A 121 1.75 8.57 0.85
N LEU A 122 0.63 8.36 0.16
CA LEU A 122 0.57 7.56 -1.07
C LEU A 122 1.23 8.27 -2.25
N VAL A 123 0.94 9.57 -2.45
CA VAL A 123 1.53 10.39 -3.50
C VAL A 123 3.05 10.51 -3.31
N MET A 124 3.51 10.80 -2.09
CA MET A 124 4.95 10.91 -1.76
C MET A 124 5.69 9.59 -2.05
N LYS A 125 5.14 8.44 -1.66
CA LYS A 125 5.74 7.13 -1.99
C LYS A 125 5.84 6.89 -3.50
N LYS A 126 4.85 7.31 -4.29
CA LYS A 126 4.91 7.20 -5.76
C LYS A 126 6.05 8.05 -6.31
N PHE A 127 6.19 9.27 -5.81
CA PHE A 127 7.22 10.22 -6.21
C PHE A 127 8.64 9.70 -5.90
N CYS A 128 8.89 9.20 -4.68
CA CYS A 128 10.19 8.62 -4.31
C CYS A 128 10.56 7.38 -5.15
N LYS A 129 9.58 6.54 -5.53
CA LYS A 129 9.83 5.41 -6.45
C LYS A 129 10.25 5.90 -7.84
N LEU A 130 9.71 7.04 -8.29
CA LEU A 130 10.05 7.65 -9.57
C LEU A 130 11.46 8.24 -9.55
N LEU A 131 11.84 8.93 -8.46
CA LEU A 131 13.18 9.47 -8.27
C LEU A 131 14.25 8.37 -8.25
N ARG A 132 14.02 7.27 -7.50
CA ARG A 132 14.95 6.12 -7.48
C ARG A 132 15.07 5.39 -8.83
N LYS A 133 14.06 5.47 -9.71
CA LYS A 133 14.15 4.94 -11.09
C LYS A 133 15.00 5.83 -12.00
N LYS A 134 15.01 7.15 -11.76
CA LYS A 134 15.90 8.10 -12.45
C LYS A 134 17.35 8.02 -11.96
N GLU A 135 17.54 7.59 -10.71
CA GLU A 135 18.86 7.49 -10.06
C GLU A 135 19.58 6.15 -10.26
N LYS A 136 19.05 5.23 -11.09
CA LYS A 136 19.86 4.12 -11.61
C LYS A 136 20.77 4.62 -12.73
N VAL A 137 21.64 5.57 -12.39
CA VAL A 137 22.94 5.67 -13.04
C VAL A 137 23.76 4.58 -12.37
N GLU A 138 24.24 3.60 -13.13
CA GLU A 138 25.17 2.60 -12.60
C GLU A 138 26.49 3.29 -12.21
N ASP A 139 26.59 3.76 -10.96
CA ASP A 139 27.90 3.90 -10.34
C ASP A 139 28.33 2.49 -9.91
N GLY A 140 28.91 1.77 -10.87
CA GLY A 140 29.69 0.57 -10.59
C GLY A 140 30.79 0.86 -9.58
N PRO A 141 31.35 -0.16 -8.92
CA PRO A 141 32.34 0.05 -7.86
C PRO A 141 33.50 0.94 -8.36
N VAL A 142 33.87 1.92 -7.54
CA VAL A 142 34.98 2.84 -7.81
C VAL A 142 36.27 2.22 -7.28
N CYS A 143 37.32 2.27 -8.09
CA CYS A 143 38.61 1.73 -7.73
C CYS A 143 39.33 2.65 -6.73
N TYR A 144 39.56 2.17 -5.50
CA TYR A 144 40.32 2.89 -4.47
C TYR A 144 41.79 3.20 -4.81
N GLY A 145 42.31 2.69 -5.94
CA GLY A 145 43.67 2.95 -6.41
C GLY A 145 43.75 4.04 -7.50
N CYS A 146 42.88 3.99 -8.50
CA CYS A 146 42.89 4.93 -9.64
C CYS A 146 41.71 5.91 -9.67
N GLY A 147 40.73 5.75 -8.79
CA GLY A 147 39.54 6.61 -8.72
C GLY A 147 38.51 6.41 -9.84
N GLU A 148 38.70 5.46 -10.75
CA GLU A 148 37.77 5.22 -11.87
C GLU A 148 36.65 4.24 -11.49
N ALA A 149 35.44 4.50 -12.00
CA ALA A 149 34.27 3.63 -11.82
C ALA A 149 34.34 2.37 -12.71
N GLY A 150 33.62 1.32 -12.31
CA GLY A 150 33.46 0.09 -13.07
C GLY A 150 34.40 -1.07 -12.70
N HIS A 151 35.29 -0.90 -11.71
CA HIS A 151 36.16 -1.98 -11.22
C HIS A 151 36.69 -1.72 -9.80
N ILE A 152 37.14 -2.78 -9.11
CA ILE A 152 37.76 -2.72 -7.78
C ILE A 152 39.29 -2.86 -7.92
N LYS A 153 40.07 -2.35 -6.96
CA LYS A 153 41.55 -2.31 -6.93
C LYS A 153 42.25 -3.56 -7.50
N ASN A 154 41.77 -4.77 -7.17
CA ASN A 154 42.36 -6.04 -7.61
C ASN A 154 42.21 -6.34 -9.11
N LYS A 155 41.32 -5.64 -9.81
CA LYS A 155 41.08 -5.74 -11.26
C LYS A 155 41.40 -4.44 -11.98
N CYS A 156 42.20 -3.56 -11.36
CA CYS A 156 42.55 -2.27 -11.93
C CYS A 156 43.49 -2.42 -13.12
N PRO A 157 43.10 -1.99 -14.33
CA PRO A 157 43.95 -2.09 -15.52
C PRO A 157 45.20 -1.19 -15.45
N LYS A 158 45.20 -0.19 -14.55
CA LYS A 158 46.32 0.70 -14.27
C LYS A 158 47.23 0.22 -13.13
N SER A 159 46.83 -0.82 -12.39
CA SER A 159 47.70 -1.47 -11.42
C SER A 159 48.76 -2.27 -12.18
N GLY A 160 50.03 -1.90 -12.01
CA GLY A 160 51.16 -2.41 -12.77
C GLY A 160 51.15 -3.93 -12.95
N ARG A 161 51.36 -4.35 -14.19
CA ARG A 161 51.59 -5.75 -14.58
C ARG A 161 52.87 -6.25 -13.92
N ASN A 162 52.76 -6.92 -12.78
CA ASN A 162 53.77 -7.90 -12.38
C ASN A 162 53.17 -9.28 -12.60
N ALA A 163 53.50 -9.84 -13.76
CA ALA A 163 53.25 -11.23 -14.07
C ALA A 163 54.00 -12.13 -13.07
N ARG A 164 53.31 -13.20 -12.66
CA ARG A 164 53.78 -14.40 -11.96
C ARG A 164 54.27 -14.25 -10.51
N GLN A 165 53.48 -14.82 -9.60
CA GLN A 165 53.89 -15.92 -8.74
C GLN A 165 52.68 -16.84 -8.57
N LYS A 166 52.56 -17.92 -9.37
CA LYS A 166 52.73 -19.30 -8.88
C LYS A 166 52.47 -19.38 -7.38
N ALA A 167 51.24 -19.71 -7.01
CA ALA A 167 50.93 -20.24 -5.69
C ALA A 167 51.61 -21.62 -5.57
N TYR A 168 52.86 -21.62 -5.12
CA TYR A 168 53.47 -22.76 -4.44
C TYR A 168 53.36 -22.43 -2.96
N ILE A 169 52.33 -22.97 -2.32
CA ILE A 169 52.22 -22.96 -0.87
C ILE A 169 53.25 -23.99 -0.38
N SER A 170 54.46 -23.55 -0.07
CA SER A 170 55.45 -24.34 0.69
C SER A 170 55.27 -23.97 2.15
N TRP A 171 54.49 -24.75 2.89
CA TRP A 171 54.61 -24.75 4.34
C TRP A 171 55.83 -25.61 4.67
N GLY A 172 56.96 -24.95 4.94
CA GLY A 172 58.08 -25.62 5.59
C GLY A 172 57.74 -25.80 7.06
N GLY A 173 57.59 -27.05 7.49
CA GLY A 173 57.70 -27.43 8.89
C GLY A 173 59.19 -27.53 9.29
N ASP A 174 59.50 -27.23 10.54
CA ASP A 174 59.78 -28.28 11.53
C ASP A 174 60.21 -27.66 12.87
N SER A 175 59.51 -28.05 13.94
CA SER A 175 60.07 -28.38 15.26
C SER A 175 58.96 -29.09 16.02
N GLY A 176 58.93 -30.41 15.86
CA GLY A 176 57.92 -31.29 16.41
C GLY A 176 57.96 -31.49 17.93
N ASP A 177 56.82 -31.94 18.43
CA ASP A 177 56.73 -32.89 19.52
C ASP A 177 55.65 -33.93 19.22
N GLU A 178 55.96 -35.15 19.64
CA GLU A 178 55.32 -36.40 19.27
C GLU A 178 53.97 -36.60 19.97
N SER A 179 53.01 -37.22 19.29
CA SER A 179 52.66 -38.64 19.50
C SER A 179 51.24 -38.97 19.04
N THR A 180 51.15 -40.03 18.23
CA THR A 180 50.13 -41.12 18.16
C THR A 180 48.64 -40.75 18.16
N ASP A 181 47.76 -41.28 17.33
CA ASP A 181 47.77 -42.32 16.30
C ASP A 181 46.37 -42.22 15.64
N GLN A 182 46.30 -42.35 14.31
CA GLN A 182 45.41 -43.28 13.57
C GLN A 182 43.87 -43.13 13.72
N ASP A 183 43.00 -43.17 12.72
CA ASP A 183 42.99 -43.19 11.25
C ASP A 183 41.49 -42.99 10.86
N ASP A 184 41.23 -42.75 9.58
CA ASP A 184 39.95 -43.03 8.87
C ASP A 184 38.72 -42.15 9.18
N ASP A 185 37.80 -41.87 8.26
CA ASP A 185 37.78 -41.79 6.80
C ASP A 185 36.46 -41.06 6.47
N GLU A 186 36.28 -40.69 5.20
CA GLU A 186 35.03 -40.43 4.49
C GLU A 186 33.68 -40.56 5.24
N THR A 187 32.77 -39.58 5.08
CA THR A 187 31.55 -39.80 4.27
C THR A 187 30.67 -38.57 4.19
N ALA A 188 30.32 -38.20 2.95
CA ALA A 188 29.10 -37.48 2.67
C ALA A 188 27.91 -38.39 2.95
N ASN A 189 26.94 -37.95 3.75
CA ASN A 189 25.58 -38.51 3.77
C ASN A 189 24.63 -37.37 4.16
N LEU A 190 23.85 -36.84 3.21
CA LEU A 190 22.56 -37.39 2.74
C LEU A 190 21.52 -37.37 3.87
N CYS A 191 20.57 -36.44 3.74
CA CYS A 191 19.42 -36.25 4.63
C CYS A 191 18.64 -37.55 4.87
N LEU A 192 18.07 -37.71 6.08
CA LEU A 192 16.77 -38.34 6.23
C LEU A 192 16.02 -37.81 7.47
N MET A 193 14.69 -37.76 7.33
CA MET A 193 13.70 -37.24 8.26
C MET A 193 13.24 -38.31 9.27
N ALA A 194 12.52 -37.82 10.31
CA ALA A 194 11.32 -38.40 10.95
C ALA A 194 11.44 -38.96 12.39
N HIS A 195 10.59 -38.38 13.27
CA HIS A 195 9.72 -38.93 14.34
C HIS A 195 10.32 -39.94 15.35
N GLU A 196 9.94 -40.06 16.63
CA GLU A 196 8.83 -39.58 17.47
C GLU A 196 9.22 -39.89 18.94
N ASP A 197 8.58 -39.19 19.88
CA ASP A 197 8.22 -39.57 21.25
C ASP A 197 9.24 -40.23 22.20
N GLN A 198 9.46 -39.54 23.33
CA GLN A 198 9.70 -40.19 24.61
C GLN A 198 8.55 -39.83 25.56
N THR A 199 7.65 -40.80 25.67
CA THR A 199 6.97 -41.17 26.91
C THR A 199 8.01 -41.47 27.99
N ASP A 200 7.76 -41.01 29.21
CA ASP A 200 7.92 -41.74 30.47
C ASP A 200 7.06 -40.94 31.49
N ASP A 201 5.88 -41.42 31.90
CA ASP A 201 5.66 -42.36 33.02
C ASP A 201 6.31 -41.87 34.34
N VAL A 202 5.71 -41.90 35.53
CA VAL A 202 4.38 -42.26 36.07
C VAL A 202 4.48 -42.02 37.60
N GLN A 203 3.37 -41.63 38.24
CA GLN A 203 2.98 -41.78 39.67
C GLN A 203 3.91 -41.17 40.77
N GLU A 204 3.42 -40.65 41.89
CA GLU A 204 2.22 -40.94 42.70
C GLU A 204 1.77 -39.68 43.46
#